data_AF-X5X6E1-F1
#
_entry.id   AF-X5X6E1-F1
#
_cell.length_a   1.000
_cell.length_b   1.000
_cell.length_c   1.000
_cell.angle_alpha   90.00
_cell.angle_beta   90.00
_cell.angle_gamma   90.00
#
_symmetry.space_group_name_H-M   'P 1'
#
loop_
_entity.id
_entity.type
_entity.pdbx_description
1 polymer ?
#
loop_
_entity_poly.entity_id
_entity_poly.type
_entity_poly.pdbx_seq_one_letter_code
_entity_poly.pdbx_strand_id
1 'polypeptide(L)'
;MRETVDILELRLSPPADDGTVEGIAVKFDTLDSYRTTFDRRAFASVAKRLPMLWSHDPAQVVGSWSSITVADDGLRVKGRLNLEVERAREVRAMLTQGDIDGISIGFETVTSESRAGGVRHITKAIIHEISLVAIAAVPGAKVTDIRHGRESAAAAFVTAINAATRAFAEGKSK
;
A
#
# COMPACT_ATOMS: atom_id res chain seq x y z
N MET A 1 28.61 -34.84 30.47
CA MET A 1 27.26 -34.45 30.01
C MET A 1 27.46 -33.50 28.83
N ARG A 2 27.24 -33.96 27.59
CA ARG A 2 27.27 -33.08 26.41
C ARG A 2 25.86 -32.54 26.26
N GLU A 3 25.66 -31.26 26.51
CA GLU A 3 24.41 -30.59 26.18
C GLU A 3 24.34 -30.46 24.66
N THR A 4 23.45 -31.24 24.05
CA THR A 4 23.00 -31.03 22.67
C THR A 4 22.14 -29.77 22.66
N VAL A 5 22.66 -28.71 22.07
CA VAL A 5 21.86 -27.54 21.69
C VAL A 5 21.21 -27.87 20.34
N ASP A 6 19.90 -28.15 20.36
CA ASP A 6 19.10 -28.21 19.14
C ASP A 6 19.02 -26.80 18.55
N ILE A 7 19.69 -26.61 17.42
CA ILE A 7 19.72 -25.32 16.72
C ILE A 7 18.45 -25.25 15.87
N LEU A 8 17.45 -24.52 16.34
CA LEU A 8 16.29 -24.15 15.54
C LEU A 8 16.76 -23.23 14.40
N GLU A 9 16.74 -23.70 13.15
CA GLU A 9 17.07 -22.84 11.99
C GLU A 9 15.97 -21.79 11.78
N LEU A 10 16.23 -20.57 12.25
CA LEU A 10 15.42 -19.39 11.95
C LEU A 10 16.08 -18.61 10.80
N ARG A 11 15.50 -18.69 9.59
CA ARG A 11 15.94 -17.87 8.45
C ARG A 11 15.19 -16.55 8.42
N LEU A 12 15.92 -15.47 8.68
CA LEU A 12 15.41 -14.11 8.56
C LEU A 12 16.05 -13.45 7.34
N SER A 13 15.23 -12.81 6.49
CA SER A 13 15.68 -12.05 5.33
C SER A 13 15.39 -10.56 5.55
N PRO A 14 16.27 -9.64 5.16
CA PRO A 14 15.97 -8.23 5.20
C PRO A 14 14.75 -7.93 4.32
N PRO A 15 13.84 -7.04 4.74
CA PRO A 15 12.73 -6.62 3.90
C PRO A 15 13.30 -5.98 2.62
N ALA A 16 13.01 -6.59 1.48
CA ALA A 16 13.43 -6.06 0.19
C ALA A 16 12.66 -4.77 -0.10
N ASP A 17 13.39 -3.75 -0.56
CA ASP A 17 12.85 -2.52 -1.12
C ASP A 17 12.25 -2.80 -2.49
N ASP A 18 11.08 -3.41 -2.48
CA ASP A 18 10.46 -3.90 -3.70
C ASP A 18 9.45 -2.90 -4.26
N GLY A 19 9.29 -1.73 -3.62
CA GLY A 19 8.31 -0.71 -4.01
C GLY A 19 6.87 -1.08 -3.67
N THR A 20 6.64 -2.02 -2.75
CA THR A 20 5.30 -2.35 -2.28
C THR A 20 4.66 -1.14 -1.59
N VAL A 21 3.40 -0.86 -1.94
CA VAL A 21 2.58 0.17 -1.32
C VAL A 21 1.25 -0.46 -0.91
N GLU A 22 0.81 -0.19 0.31
CA GLU A 22 -0.49 -0.59 0.85
C GLU A 22 -1.23 0.63 1.42
N GLY A 23 -2.55 0.64 1.34
CA GLY A 23 -3.35 1.75 1.84
C GLY A 23 -4.85 1.53 1.81
N ILE A 24 -5.56 2.57 2.22
CA ILE A 24 -7.02 2.66 2.13
C ILE A 24 -7.34 3.68 1.04
N ALA A 25 -7.97 3.25 -0.06
CA ALA A 25 -8.33 4.12 -1.17
C ALA A 25 -9.65 4.87 -0.95
N VAL A 26 -10.57 4.29 -0.18
CA VAL A 26 -11.86 4.90 0.18
C VAL A 26 -12.24 4.48 1.58
N LYS A 27 -12.55 5.44 2.46
CA LYS A 27 -13.27 5.16 3.71
C LYS A 27 -14.76 5.23 3.44
N PHE A 28 -15.49 4.17 3.78
CA PHE A 28 -16.94 4.12 3.56
C PHE A 28 -17.68 5.12 4.44
N ASP A 29 -18.83 5.58 3.95
CA ASP A 29 -19.72 6.55 4.61
C ASP A 29 -19.02 7.84 5.11
N THR A 30 -17.83 8.13 4.59
CA THR A 30 -17.06 9.33 4.90
C THR A 30 -17.36 10.39 3.86
N LEU A 31 -17.76 11.58 4.31
CA LEU A 31 -18.06 12.71 3.41
C LEU A 31 -16.77 13.23 2.77
N ASP A 32 -16.70 13.19 1.46
CA ASP A 32 -15.58 13.70 0.68
C ASP A 32 -15.72 15.20 0.33
N SER A 33 -14.67 15.75 -0.28
CA SER A 33 -14.62 17.16 -0.73
C SER A 33 -15.67 17.51 -1.79
N TYR A 34 -16.28 16.52 -2.46
CA TYR A 34 -17.32 16.68 -3.47
C TYR A 34 -18.74 16.45 -2.92
N ARG A 35 -18.90 16.44 -1.58
CA ARG A 35 -20.16 16.13 -0.89
C ARG A 35 -20.73 14.75 -1.27
N THR A 36 -19.83 13.81 -1.50
CA THR A 36 -20.15 12.43 -1.85
C THR A 36 -19.75 11.50 -0.70
N THR A 37 -20.48 10.41 -0.52
CA THR A 37 -20.14 9.29 0.38
C THR A 37 -20.23 7.99 -0.40
N PHE A 38 -19.48 6.97 -0.01
CA PHE A 38 -19.48 5.68 -0.69
C PHE A 38 -20.00 4.59 0.25
N ASP A 39 -21.00 3.84 -0.23
CA ASP A 39 -21.43 2.60 0.38
C ASP A 39 -20.34 1.52 0.20
N ARG A 40 -20.20 0.62 1.17
CA ARG A 40 -19.34 -0.58 1.03
C ARG A 40 -19.69 -1.38 -0.23
N ARG A 41 -20.99 -1.53 -0.54
CA ARG A 41 -21.46 -2.30 -1.70
C ARG A 41 -21.11 -1.66 -3.04
N ALA A 42 -20.67 -0.40 -3.03
CA ALA A 42 -20.34 0.33 -4.26
C ALA A 42 -19.22 -0.34 -5.08
N PHE A 43 -18.37 -1.13 -4.42
CA PHE A 43 -17.16 -1.72 -5.00
C PHE A 43 -17.22 -3.24 -5.21
N ALA A 44 -18.43 -3.83 -5.20
CA ALA A 44 -18.60 -5.29 -5.33
C ALA A 44 -18.03 -5.88 -6.64
N SER A 45 -17.87 -5.07 -7.68
CA SER A 45 -17.36 -5.48 -9.00
C SER A 45 -16.03 -4.83 -9.38
N VAL A 46 -15.18 -4.51 -8.41
CA VAL A 46 -13.87 -3.89 -8.69
C VAL A 46 -12.96 -4.83 -9.48
N ALA A 47 -12.22 -4.27 -10.44
CA ALA A 47 -11.24 -5.02 -11.21
C ALA A 47 -10.15 -5.61 -10.31
N LYS A 48 -9.61 -6.78 -10.68
CA LYS A 48 -8.54 -7.44 -9.91
C LYS A 48 -7.22 -6.66 -9.92
N ARG A 49 -6.99 -5.87 -10.97
CA ARG A 49 -5.78 -5.09 -11.18
C ARG A 49 -6.13 -3.75 -11.83
N LEU A 50 -5.56 -2.67 -11.32
CA LEU A 50 -5.72 -1.31 -11.84
C LEU A 50 -4.37 -0.62 -11.99
N PRO A 51 -4.24 0.34 -12.92
CA PRO A 51 -3.05 1.19 -12.98
C PRO A 51 -2.92 2.00 -11.68
N MET A 52 -1.69 2.15 -11.21
CA MET A 52 -1.34 3.10 -10.15
C MET A 52 -0.85 4.36 -10.85
N LEU A 53 -1.67 5.42 -10.82
CA LEU A 53 -1.32 6.70 -11.42
C LEU A 53 -0.73 7.65 -10.37
N TRP A 54 -0.06 8.68 -10.86
CA TRP A 54 0.26 9.87 -10.07
C TRP A 54 -0.69 11.00 -10.42
N SER A 55 -1.36 11.58 -9.42
CA SER A 55 -2.20 12.77 -9.56
C SER A 55 -3.27 12.69 -10.66
N HIS A 56 -3.91 11.53 -10.82
CA HIS A 56 -4.95 11.28 -11.83
C HIS A 56 -4.51 11.47 -13.29
N ASP A 57 -3.20 11.56 -13.56
CA ASP A 57 -2.67 11.75 -14.92
C ASP A 57 -2.41 10.38 -15.59
N PRO A 58 -3.15 10.01 -16.66
CA PRO A 58 -2.94 8.76 -17.38
C PRO A 58 -1.56 8.64 -18.04
N ALA A 59 -0.84 9.75 -18.26
CA ALA A 59 0.53 9.73 -18.75
C ALA A 59 1.55 9.41 -17.65
N GLN A 60 1.15 9.44 -16.38
CA GLN A 60 2.02 9.21 -15.22
C GLN A 60 1.67 7.90 -14.51
N VAL A 61 1.72 6.79 -15.24
CA VAL A 61 1.58 5.46 -14.67
C VAL A 61 2.85 5.12 -13.88
N VAL A 62 2.73 5.03 -12.55
CA VAL A 62 3.85 4.78 -11.64
C VAL A 62 3.92 3.34 -11.15
N GLY A 63 2.94 2.50 -11.49
CA GLY A 63 2.92 1.10 -11.08
C GLY A 63 1.57 0.43 -11.31
N SER A 64 1.24 -0.54 -10.47
CA SER A 64 -0.07 -1.19 -10.50
C SER A 64 -0.54 -1.64 -9.12
N TRP A 65 -1.84 -1.54 -8.89
CA TRP A 65 -2.55 -2.16 -7.78
C TRP A 65 -2.88 -3.60 -8.14
N SER A 66 -2.44 -4.56 -7.34
CA SER A 66 -2.59 -6.00 -7.57
C SER A 66 -3.61 -6.66 -6.64
N SER A 67 -4.04 -5.96 -5.59
CA SER A 67 -5.12 -6.39 -4.71
C SER A 67 -5.96 -5.18 -4.33
N ILE A 68 -7.27 -5.31 -4.50
CA ILE A 68 -8.26 -4.32 -4.12
C ILE A 68 -9.36 -5.08 -3.40
N THR A 69 -9.57 -4.77 -2.12
CA THR A 69 -10.42 -5.57 -1.24
C THR A 69 -11.35 -4.67 -0.45
N VAL A 70 -12.64 -5.00 -0.49
CA VAL A 70 -13.64 -4.40 0.38
C VAL A 70 -13.45 -5.00 1.78
N ALA A 71 -12.91 -4.20 2.69
CA ALA A 71 -12.67 -4.57 4.08
C ALA A 71 -13.66 -3.87 5.02
N ASP A 72 -13.55 -4.11 6.32
CA ASP A 72 -14.50 -3.51 7.25
C ASP A 72 -14.36 -1.99 7.38
N ASP A 73 -13.13 -1.51 7.28
CA ASP A 73 -12.70 -0.13 7.50
C ASP A 73 -12.57 0.70 6.22
N GLY A 74 -12.76 0.10 5.06
CA GLY A 74 -12.68 0.79 3.77
C GLY A 74 -12.33 -0.13 2.60
N LEU A 75 -12.11 0.50 1.44
CA LEU A 75 -11.56 -0.14 0.26
C LEU A 75 -10.04 -0.18 0.39
N ARG A 76 -9.49 -1.34 0.78
CA ARG A 76 -8.06 -1.55 0.93
C ARG A 76 -7.41 -1.88 -0.40
N VAL A 77 -6.22 -1.34 -0.62
CA VAL A 77 -5.44 -1.53 -1.84
C VAL A 77 -4.02 -1.93 -1.52
N LYS A 78 -3.46 -2.80 -2.35
CA LYS A 78 -2.06 -3.18 -2.34
C LYS A 78 -1.52 -3.26 -3.76
N GLY A 79 -0.33 -2.71 -3.95
CA GLY A 79 0.30 -2.59 -5.25
C GLY A 79 1.81 -2.48 -5.16
N ARG A 80 2.41 -2.20 -6.31
CA ARG A 80 3.85 -2.02 -6.43
C ARG A 80 4.15 -0.87 -7.39
N LEU A 81 5.04 0.03 -6.96
CA LEU A 81 5.66 1.04 -7.80
C LEU A 81 6.63 0.38 -8.78
N ASN A 82 6.58 0.77 -10.05
CA ASN A 82 7.57 0.34 -11.05
C ASN A 82 8.82 1.23 -10.94
N LEU A 83 9.80 0.82 -10.15
CA LEU A 83 10.99 1.62 -9.86
C LEU A 83 11.92 1.83 -11.06
N GLU A 84 11.66 1.20 -12.20
CA GLU A 84 12.32 1.53 -13.48
C GLU A 84 11.80 2.87 -14.06
N VAL A 85 10.58 3.29 -13.69
CA VAL A 85 9.99 4.57 -14.08
C VAL A 85 10.48 5.68 -13.16
N GLU A 86 10.98 6.77 -13.74
CA GLU A 86 11.50 7.93 -12.99
C GLU A 86 10.47 8.52 -12.03
N ARG A 87 9.27 8.84 -12.53
CA ARG A 87 8.18 9.36 -11.68
C ARG A 87 7.83 8.44 -10.52
N ALA A 88 7.93 7.12 -10.69
CA ALA A 88 7.67 6.19 -9.60
C ALA A 88 8.73 6.29 -8.49
N ARG A 89 10.00 6.54 -8.83
CA ARG A 89 11.07 6.79 -7.86
C ARG A 89 10.87 8.11 -7.11
N GLU A 90 10.44 9.16 -7.81
CA GLU A 90 10.09 10.46 -7.20
C GLU A 90 8.92 10.31 -6.22
N VAL A 91 7.84 9.63 -6.63
CA VAL A 91 6.68 9.35 -5.78
C VAL A 91 7.07 8.50 -4.57
N ARG A 92 7.92 7.47 -4.76
CA ARG A 92 8.46 6.69 -3.65
C ARG A 92 9.22 7.57 -2.65
N ALA A 93 10.05 8.49 -3.14
CA ALA A 93 10.82 9.38 -2.27
C ALA A 93 9.89 10.27 -1.44
N MET A 94 8.89 10.90 -2.06
CA MET A 94 7.90 11.75 -1.36
C MET A 94 7.10 10.95 -0.31
N LEU A 95 6.64 9.73 -0.66
CA LEU A 95 5.95 8.84 0.29
C LEU A 95 6.85 8.45 1.47
N THR A 96 8.12 8.15 1.21
CA THR A 96 9.08 7.73 2.23
C THR A 96 9.43 8.87 3.19
N GLN A 97 9.46 10.12 2.71
CA GLN A 97 9.69 11.30 3.54
C GLN A 97 8.41 11.77 4.27
N GLY A 98 7.24 11.26 3.86
CA GLY A 98 5.95 11.69 4.41
C GLY A 98 5.46 13.03 3.82
N ASP A 99 6.01 13.47 2.70
CA ASP A 99 5.58 14.68 1.99
C ASP A 99 4.17 14.52 1.41
N ILE A 100 3.83 13.27 1.07
CA ILE A 100 2.51 12.85 0.59
C ILE A 100 2.15 11.53 1.26
N ASP A 101 0.85 11.29 1.41
CA ASP A 101 0.30 9.98 1.77
C ASP A 101 -1.05 9.69 1.10
N GLY A 102 -1.61 10.62 0.32
CA GLY A 102 -2.98 10.52 -0.18
C GLY A 102 -3.19 9.42 -1.22
N ILE A 103 -4.36 8.79 -1.16
CA ILE A 103 -4.89 7.91 -2.21
C ILE A 103 -6.24 8.47 -2.68
N SER A 104 -6.48 8.43 -3.98
CA SER A 104 -7.75 8.82 -4.58
C SER A 104 -8.16 7.83 -5.68
N ILE A 105 -9.44 7.84 -6.04
CA ILE A 105 -9.99 6.95 -7.06
C ILE A 105 -10.60 7.75 -8.21
N GLY A 106 -10.39 7.29 -9.43
CA GLY A 106 -11.08 7.74 -10.64
C GLY A 106 -12.10 6.68 -11.02
N PHE A 107 -13.37 7.09 -11.09
CA PHE A 107 -14.48 6.15 -11.20
C PHE A 107 -15.66 6.74 -11.97
N GLU A 108 -16.50 5.85 -12.49
CA GLU A 108 -17.82 6.15 -13.01
C GLU A 108 -18.89 5.84 -11.95
N THR A 109 -19.83 6.79 -11.74
CA THR A 109 -21.00 6.55 -10.88
C THR A 109 -22.05 5.77 -11.67
N VAL A 110 -22.39 4.56 -11.22
CA VAL A 110 -23.46 3.74 -11.85
C VAL A 110 -24.79 3.97 -11.16
N THR A 111 -24.83 3.93 -9.83
CA THR A 111 -26.02 4.27 -9.05
C THR A 111 -25.65 5.09 -7.81
N SER A 112 -26.53 6.02 -7.47
CA SER A 112 -26.41 6.81 -6.25
C SER A 112 -27.78 7.20 -5.71
N GLU A 113 -27.81 7.55 -4.44
CA GLU A 113 -28.98 8.00 -3.71
C GLU A 113 -28.73 9.41 -3.19
N SER A 114 -29.73 10.29 -3.23
CA SER A 114 -29.66 11.59 -2.57
C SER A 114 -29.93 11.41 -1.08
N ARG A 115 -29.03 11.92 -0.22
CA ARG A 115 -29.20 12.00 1.22
C ARG A 115 -29.44 13.45 1.67
N ALA A 116 -29.86 13.60 2.92
CA ALA A 116 -30.10 14.90 3.54
C ALA A 116 -28.88 15.84 3.38
N GLY A 117 -29.15 17.15 3.27
CA GLY A 117 -28.12 18.15 3.08
C GLY A 117 -27.46 18.12 1.69
N GLY A 118 -28.07 17.48 0.68
CA GLY A 118 -27.52 17.44 -0.68
C GLY A 118 -26.26 16.58 -0.80
N VAL A 119 -26.12 15.58 0.07
CA VAL A 119 -25.04 14.59 -0.01
C VAL A 119 -25.43 13.54 -1.04
N ARG A 120 -24.52 13.22 -1.98
CA ARG A 120 -24.71 12.10 -2.91
C ARG A 120 -24.10 10.84 -2.31
N HIS A 121 -24.91 9.81 -2.10
CA HIS A 121 -24.44 8.53 -1.59
C HIS A 121 -24.31 7.53 -2.73
N ILE A 122 -23.08 7.18 -3.09
CA ILE A 122 -22.78 6.26 -4.19
C ILE A 122 -22.94 4.84 -3.69
N THR A 123 -23.80 4.09 -4.38
CA THR A 123 -24.15 2.71 -4.04
C THR A 123 -23.63 1.70 -5.05
N LYS A 124 -23.17 2.17 -6.22
CA LYS A 124 -22.44 1.38 -7.22
C LYS A 124 -21.51 2.29 -8.03
N ALA A 125 -20.24 1.92 -8.10
CA ALA A 125 -19.22 2.60 -8.88
C ALA A 125 -18.37 1.61 -9.69
N ILE A 126 -17.88 2.04 -10.84
CA ILE A 126 -16.86 1.32 -11.62
C ILE A 126 -15.56 2.10 -11.49
N ILE A 127 -14.55 1.50 -10.87
CA ILE A 127 -13.23 2.13 -10.73
C ILE A 127 -12.44 1.94 -12.03
N HIS A 128 -11.93 3.04 -12.57
CA HIS A 128 -11.04 3.04 -13.74
C HIS A 128 -9.57 3.11 -13.35
N GLU A 129 -9.25 3.86 -12.29
CA GLU A 129 -7.88 4.03 -11.80
C GLU A 129 -7.85 4.33 -10.31
N ILE A 130 -6.69 4.10 -9.69
CA ILE A 130 -6.42 4.48 -8.32
C ILE A 130 -5.07 5.21 -8.30
N SER A 131 -5.08 6.44 -7.79
CA SER A 131 -3.96 7.37 -7.84
C SER A 131 -3.32 7.56 -6.48
N LEU A 132 -1.99 7.69 -6.47
CA LEU A 132 -1.28 8.38 -5.40
C LEU A 132 -1.40 9.89 -5.63
N VAL A 133 -1.75 10.64 -4.59
CA VAL A 133 -2.04 12.08 -4.67
C VAL A 133 -1.49 12.81 -3.45
N ALA A 134 -1.21 14.11 -3.60
CA ALA A 134 -0.82 14.93 -2.46
C ALA A 134 -1.99 15.17 -1.48
N ILE A 135 -3.22 15.30 -1.99
CA ILE A 135 -4.41 15.59 -1.20
C ILE A 135 -5.53 14.66 -1.65
N ALA A 136 -5.95 13.75 -0.78
CA ALA A 136 -7.07 12.85 -1.04
C ALA A 136 -8.41 13.57 -0.96
N ALA A 137 -9.35 13.23 -1.85
CA ALA A 137 -10.71 13.75 -1.79
C ALA A 137 -11.49 13.18 -0.59
N VAL A 138 -11.30 11.88 -0.30
CA VAL A 138 -11.92 11.18 0.82
C VAL A 138 -11.03 11.30 2.06
N PRO A 139 -11.49 11.93 3.15
CA PRO A 139 -10.72 12.02 4.39
C PRO A 139 -10.27 10.64 4.91
N GLY A 140 -8.96 10.51 5.14
CA GLY A 140 -8.35 9.27 5.63
C GLY A 140 -8.11 8.20 4.55
N ALA A 141 -8.37 8.49 3.27
CA ALA A 141 -7.86 7.68 2.18
C ALA A 141 -6.37 7.98 1.96
N LYS A 142 -5.52 7.03 2.39
CA LYS A 142 -4.07 7.21 2.43
C LYS A 142 -3.30 5.91 2.37
N VAL A 143 -2.03 6.02 2.02
CA VAL A 143 -1.00 5.00 2.19
C VAL A 143 -0.84 4.71 3.68
N THR A 144 -0.89 3.43 4.03
CA THR A 144 -0.72 2.94 5.41
C THR A 144 0.61 2.22 5.59
N ASP A 145 1.18 1.70 4.52
CA ASP A 145 2.51 1.08 4.54
C ASP A 145 3.21 1.29 3.19
N ILE A 146 4.51 1.55 3.25
CA ILE A 146 5.37 1.56 2.08
C ILE A 146 6.65 0.82 2.44
N ARG A 147 6.92 -0.26 1.70
CA ARG A 147 8.17 -1.00 1.87
C ARG A 147 9.30 -0.19 1.24
N HIS A 148 10.03 0.50 2.08
CA HIS A 148 11.28 1.16 1.72
C HIS A 148 12.44 0.44 2.43
N GLY A 149 13.51 0.13 1.68
CA GLY A 149 14.70 -0.54 2.20
C GLY A 149 15.59 0.39 3.01
N ARG A 150 15.06 1.01 4.05
CA ARG A 150 15.94 1.45 5.13
C ARG A 150 16.46 0.17 5.78
N GLU A 151 17.75 0.12 6.08
CA GLU A 151 18.29 -0.89 6.97
C GLU A 151 17.54 -0.75 8.30
N SER A 152 16.48 -1.53 8.46
CA SER A 152 15.70 -1.51 9.68
C SER A 152 16.59 -2.04 10.79
N ALA A 153 16.37 -1.62 12.04
CA ALA A 153 17.07 -2.25 13.17
C ALA A 153 16.92 -3.78 13.11
N ALA A 154 15.80 -4.27 12.58
CA ALA A 154 15.59 -5.68 12.26
C ALA A 154 16.52 -6.21 11.16
N ALA A 155 16.71 -5.50 10.03
CA ALA A 155 17.65 -5.91 8.98
C ALA A 155 19.11 -5.94 9.49
N ALA A 156 19.54 -4.92 10.24
CA ALA A 156 20.85 -4.88 10.87
C ALA A 156 21.03 -6.00 11.90
N PHE A 157 20.01 -6.25 12.73
CA PHE A 157 19.98 -7.33 13.71
C PHE A 157 20.05 -8.71 13.04
N VAL A 158 19.30 -8.92 11.96
CA VAL A 158 19.34 -10.16 11.16
C VAL A 158 20.71 -10.37 10.54
N THR A 159 21.31 -9.33 9.98
CA THR A 159 22.68 -9.38 9.45
C THR A 159 23.68 -9.75 10.55
N ALA A 160 23.55 -9.16 11.75
CA ALA A 160 24.40 -9.46 12.89
C ALA A 160 24.25 -10.90 13.39
N ILE A 161 23.02 -11.43 13.50
CA ILE A 161 22.78 -12.84 13.85
C ILE A 161 23.39 -13.77 12.81
N ASN A 162 23.16 -13.51 11.52
CA ASN A 162 23.69 -14.34 10.43
C ASN A 162 25.24 -14.32 10.39
N ALA A 163 25.87 -13.21 10.78
CA ALA A 163 27.32 -13.13 10.94
C ALA A 163 27.80 -13.96 12.15
N ALA A 164 27.13 -13.83 13.30
CA ALA A 164 27.47 -14.59 14.50
C ALA A 164 27.32 -16.11 14.31
N THR A 165 26.21 -16.57 13.69
CA THR A 165 25.98 -17.99 13.40
C THR A 165 27.08 -18.59 12.52
N ARG A 166 27.53 -17.84 11.49
CA ARG A 166 28.66 -18.27 10.63
C ARG A 166 29.96 -18.40 11.42
N ALA A 167 30.28 -17.41 12.25
CA ALA A 167 31.48 -17.43 13.09
C ALA A 167 31.47 -18.63 14.08
N PHE A 168 30.33 -18.95 14.69
CA PHE A 168 30.18 -20.12 15.56
C PHE A 168 30.33 -21.45 14.82
N ALA A 169 29.85 -21.54 13.58
CA ALA A 169 29.99 -22.74 12.75
C ALA A 169 31.46 -22.97 12.33
N GLU A 170 32.17 -21.91 11.93
CA GLU A 170 33.59 -21.97 11.54
C GLU A 170 34.51 -22.28 12.73
N GLY A 171 34.18 -21.77 13.93
CA GLY A 171 34.92 -22.04 15.16
C GLY A 171 34.83 -23.48 15.69
N LYS A 172 33.85 -24.27 15.24
CA LYS A 172 33.72 -25.71 15.58
C LYS A 172 34.52 -26.65 14.67
N SER A 173 35.11 -26.13 13.58
CA SER A 173 35.92 -26.91 12.63
C SER A 173 37.44 -26.86 12.90
N LYS A 174 37.87 -26.24 14.01
CA LYS A 174 39.23 -26.32 14.55
C LYS A 174 39.22 -27.10 15.86
#